data_AF-A0A351VGX4-F1
#
_entry.id   AF-A0A351VGX4-F1
#
_cell.length_a   1.000
_cell.length_b   1.000
_cell.length_c   1.000
_cell.angle_alpha   90.00
_cell.angle_beta   90.00
_cell.angle_gamma   90.00
#
_symmetry.space_group_name_H-M   'P 1'
#
loop_
_entity.id
_entity.type
_entity.pdbx_description
1 polymer ?
#
loop_
_entity_poly.entity_id
_entity_poly.type
_entity_poly.pdbx_seq_one_letter_code
_entity_poly.pdbx_strand_id
1 'polypeptide(L)'
;MGAALLSLRSPLFITSDNGAFNSASRGSALLGTEKPAAGALPLAGYAPPLLPQNLGDPDFCAELGLRYPYIGGSMAKGISSVSMAEELGKAGMLGFFGAAGLPLSAVEAAIDHLKSKGIPFGCNLIHSPHEPELEKALAELYIKNGVRLVEASAFLKLTLPLVRYRLHGIHRTADGTVTAPNRIIAKVSREELAARFFAPPPESFLKELLAGGEITAEQAAMAAEIPMAQYITAEADSGGHTDNRPSSTLFPTILSLAARLRTEHGYGSRLHVGLAGGISTPAAAAAAFTMGAAYIMVGSAHQACVESGTSDEVRAMLAETRQADVTMAPAADMFEMGVDVQVLKRGTMFPMRAAKLYELYRAHNSIDEIPLPEREKLEKTVFRAPLDEIWQATRGYFLKRDPNQARRGDQEPKHRMALVFRWYLGQAAHWAKDGDSSRKIDYQVWCGPAMGAFNEWTAGSFLEAPCNRTVVTVALNILFGAAVLTRANFLSCQGIPIPPEALRMEPLELAKIKEYL
;
A
#
# COMPACT_ATOMS: atom_id res chain seq x y z
N MET A 1 -18.53 2.92 30.79
CA MET A 1 -17.19 2.88 30.16
C MET A 1 -17.26 2.73 28.63
N GLY A 2 -17.77 1.62 28.07
CA GLY A 2 -17.78 1.38 26.61
C GLY A 2 -18.37 2.52 25.76
N ALA A 3 -19.60 2.95 26.04
CA ALA A 3 -20.21 4.08 25.32
C ALA A 3 -19.41 5.39 25.42
N ALA A 4 -18.70 5.60 26.53
CA ALA A 4 -17.88 6.80 26.72
C ALA A 4 -16.55 6.74 25.93
N LEU A 5 -15.98 5.54 25.75
CA LEU A 5 -14.83 5.31 24.88
C LEU A 5 -15.14 5.58 23.40
N LEU A 6 -16.38 5.31 22.96
CA LEU A 6 -16.85 5.61 21.60
C LEU A 6 -17.00 7.12 21.34
N SER A 7 -17.24 7.94 22.36
CA SER A 7 -17.43 9.40 22.23
C SER A 7 -16.09 10.13 22.04
N LEU A 8 -15.55 10.13 20.82
CA LEU A 8 -14.20 10.62 20.51
C LEU A 8 -14.00 12.13 20.63
N ARG A 9 -15.07 12.93 20.57
CA ARG A 9 -15.03 14.40 20.75
C ARG A 9 -14.86 14.85 22.19
N SER A 10 -15.21 14.00 23.16
CA SER A 10 -15.26 14.38 24.57
C SER A 10 -14.14 13.70 25.36
N PRO A 11 -13.56 14.37 26.37
CA PRO A 11 -12.67 13.70 27.29
C PRO A 11 -13.41 12.59 28.04
N LEU A 12 -12.67 11.58 28.50
CA LEU A 12 -13.16 10.54 29.38
C LEU A 12 -12.37 10.58 30.68
N PHE A 13 -13.05 10.91 31.76
CA PHE A 13 -12.54 10.87 33.13
C PHE A 13 -13.05 9.61 33.81
N ILE A 14 -12.16 8.93 34.54
CA ILE A 14 -12.49 7.82 35.41
C ILE A 14 -12.27 8.30 36.84
N THR A 15 -13.32 8.29 37.66
CA THR A 15 -13.23 8.63 39.09
C THR A 15 -13.34 7.37 39.94
N SER A 16 -12.70 7.35 41.10
CA SER A 16 -12.81 6.26 42.07
C SER A 16 -13.69 6.70 43.24
N ASP A 17 -14.69 5.89 43.60
CA ASP A 17 -15.49 6.05 44.81
C ASP A 17 -15.60 4.69 45.52
N ASN A 18 -15.06 4.59 46.73
CA ASN A 18 -15.02 3.35 47.52
C ASN A 18 -14.50 2.12 46.74
N GLY A 19 -13.54 2.32 45.83
CA GLY A 19 -12.96 1.27 44.99
C GLY A 19 -13.73 0.96 43.70
N ALA A 20 -14.90 1.58 43.48
CA ALA A 20 -15.65 1.49 42.23
C ALA A 20 -15.22 2.59 41.23
N PHE A 21 -15.02 2.21 39.97
CA PHE A 21 -14.70 3.15 38.90
C PHE A 21 -15.96 3.68 38.21
N ASN A 22 -16.08 5.00 38.12
CA ASN A 22 -17.18 5.68 37.45
C ASN A 22 -16.66 6.48 36.24
N SER A 23 -17.40 6.46 35.13
CA SER A 23 -17.04 7.21 33.92
C SER A 23 -17.79 8.53 33.81
N ALA A 24 -17.07 9.62 33.57
CA ALA A 24 -17.62 10.95 33.32
C ALA A 24 -16.99 11.59 32.08
N SER A 25 -17.74 12.46 31.38
CA SER A 25 -17.27 13.19 30.18
C SER A 25 -17.30 14.71 30.32
N ARG A 26 -17.68 15.20 31.50
CA ARG A 26 -17.77 16.62 31.87
C ARG A 26 -17.30 16.79 33.31
N GLY A 27 -16.89 18.01 33.66
CA GLY A 27 -16.43 18.37 34.99
C GLY A 27 -15.10 19.10 34.95
N SER A 28 -14.55 19.37 36.14
CA SER A 28 -13.22 19.94 36.34
C SER A 28 -12.34 18.94 37.07
N ALA A 29 -11.10 18.76 36.59
CA ALA A 29 -10.09 17.97 37.28
C ALA A 29 -9.06 18.91 37.92
N LEU A 30 -8.70 18.63 39.17
CA LEU A 30 -7.62 19.29 39.89
C LEU A 30 -6.45 18.31 39.99
N LEU A 31 -5.31 18.66 39.40
CA LEU A 31 -4.09 17.86 39.43
C LEU A 31 -3.06 18.56 40.33
N GLY A 32 -2.52 17.85 41.31
CA GLY A 32 -1.50 18.39 42.23
C GLY A 32 -1.87 18.23 43.70
N THR A 33 -1.32 19.12 44.54
CA THR A 33 -1.44 19.07 46.01
C THR A 33 -2.54 19.96 46.59
N GLU A 34 -3.24 20.72 45.74
CA GLU A 34 -4.32 21.59 46.18
C GLU A 34 -5.49 20.78 46.75
N LYS A 35 -6.10 21.30 47.82
CA LYS A 35 -7.23 20.65 48.49
C LYS A 35 -8.46 20.72 47.57
N PRO A 36 -9.05 19.57 47.16
CA PRO A 36 -10.21 19.59 46.28
C PRO A 36 -11.47 20.10 47.02
N ALA A 37 -12.45 20.56 46.24
CA ALA A 37 -13.75 20.99 46.76
C ALA A 37 -14.47 19.85 47.50
N ALA A 38 -15.33 20.20 48.46
CA ALA A 38 -16.14 19.21 49.18
C ALA A 38 -17.02 18.41 48.19
N GLY A 39 -16.96 17.07 48.27
CA GLY A 39 -17.70 16.17 47.37
C GLY A 39 -16.99 15.86 46.05
N ALA A 40 -15.76 16.37 45.82
CA ALA A 40 -14.94 15.94 44.69
C ALA A 40 -14.51 14.48 44.84
N LEU A 41 -14.56 13.73 43.73
CA LEU A 41 -14.09 12.35 43.68
C LEU A 41 -12.63 12.29 43.20
N PRO A 42 -11.80 11.38 43.74
CA PRO A 42 -10.46 11.10 43.21
C PRO A 42 -10.50 10.76 41.72
N LEU A 43 -9.69 11.45 40.91
CA LEU A 43 -9.46 11.10 39.51
C LEU A 43 -8.53 9.88 39.46
N ALA A 44 -9.03 8.76 38.91
CA ALA A 44 -8.28 7.52 38.76
C ALA A 44 -7.68 7.37 37.35
N GLY A 45 -8.29 7.96 36.32
CA GLY A 45 -7.77 7.87 34.96
C GLY A 45 -8.35 8.93 34.02
N TYR A 46 -7.62 9.22 32.96
CA TYR A 46 -8.01 10.19 31.94
C TYR A 46 -7.65 9.72 30.53
N ALA A 47 -8.59 9.83 29.59
CA ALA A 47 -8.33 9.71 28.17
C ALA A 47 -8.82 10.97 27.44
N PRO A 48 -7.93 11.67 26.70
CA PRO A 48 -8.32 12.87 25.96
C PRO A 48 -9.31 12.55 24.83
N PRO A 49 -9.97 13.59 24.27
CA PRO A 49 -10.56 13.49 22.95
C PRO A 49 -9.52 13.05 21.94
N LEU A 50 -9.86 12.09 21.08
CA LEU A 50 -8.97 11.60 20.03
C LEU A 50 -9.79 11.30 18.79
N LEU A 51 -9.82 12.26 17.87
CA LEU A 51 -10.51 12.09 16.59
C LEU A 51 -9.63 11.30 15.61
N PRO A 52 -10.21 10.57 14.64
CA PRO A 52 -9.46 9.84 13.63
C PRO A 52 -8.42 10.66 12.86
N GLN A 53 -8.71 11.94 12.60
CA GLN A 53 -7.82 12.89 11.94
C GLN A 53 -6.60 13.32 12.78
N ASN A 54 -6.65 13.08 14.09
CA ASN A 54 -5.55 13.38 15.01
C ASN A 54 -4.66 12.15 15.25
N LEU A 55 -4.94 11.02 14.60
CA LEU A 55 -4.01 9.90 14.53
C LEU A 55 -2.86 10.28 13.58
N GLY A 56 -1.68 9.69 13.78
CA GLY A 56 -0.53 9.91 12.93
C GLY A 56 0.03 11.34 12.99
N ASP A 57 0.56 11.81 11.86
CA ASP A 57 1.25 13.09 11.77
C ASP A 57 0.35 14.15 11.11
N PRO A 58 -0.02 15.24 11.83
CA PRO A 58 -0.84 16.30 11.26
C PRO A 58 -0.12 17.09 10.15
N ASP A 59 1.21 17.18 10.18
CA ASP A 59 1.98 17.89 9.16
C ASP A 59 1.91 17.14 7.82
N PHE A 60 1.96 15.79 7.86
CA PHE A 60 1.74 14.95 6.68
C PHE A 60 0.39 15.24 6.02
N CYS A 61 -0.68 15.30 6.83
CA CYS A 61 -2.02 15.58 6.33
C CYS A 61 -2.11 17.00 5.76
N ALA A 62 -1.58 18.00 6.46
CA ALA A 62 -1.58 19.39 6.01
C ALA A 62 -0.81 19.57 4.69
N GLU A 63 0.38 18.97 4.58
CA GLU A 63 1.22 19.06 3.39
C GLU A 63 0.53 18.46 2.16
N LEU A 64 -0.14 17.31 2.31
CA LEU A 64 -0.83 16.62 1.21
C LEU A 64 -2.31 17.01 1.04
N GLY A 65 -2.84 17.94 1.85
CA GLY A 65 -4.24 18.37 1.79
C GLY A 65 -5.23 17.29 2.19
N LEU A 66 -4.86 16.42 3.12
CA LEU A 66 -5.66 15.31 3.62
C LEU A 66 -6.34 15.67 4.94
N ARG A 67 -7.48 15.02 5.22
CA ARG A 67 -8.13 15.05 6.53
C ARG A 67 -7.67 13.90 7.42
N TYR A 68 -7.42 12.73 6.83
CA TYR A 68 -7.07 11.54 7.58
C TYR A 68 -5.69 11.01 7.15
N PRO A 69 -4.89 10.48 8.10
CA PRO A 69 -3.56 9.91 7.85
C PRO A 69 -3.68 8.49 7.23
N TYR A 70 -4.40 8.38 6.11
CA TYR A 70 -4.83 7.11 5.53
C TYR A 70 -4.64 7.09 4.02
N ILE A 71 -3.96 6.04 3.54
CA ILE A 71 -3.66 5.84 2.13
C ILE A 71 -4.23 4.51 1.64
N GLY A 72 -4.95 4.53 0.52
CA GLY A 72 -5.16 3.34 -0.32
C GLY A 72 -3.95 3.13 -1.23
N GLY A 73 -3.16 2.09 -0.96
CA GLY A 73 -1.97 1.77 -1.74
C GLY A 73 -2.32 1.31 -3.16
N SER A 74 -1.38 1.46 -4.11
CA SER A 74 -1.63 0.96 -5.46
C SER A 74 -1.60 -0.56 -5.54
N MET A 75 -2.52 -1.08 -6.33
CA MET A 75 -2.63 -2.48 -6.72
C MET A 75 -2.65 -2.51 -8.24
N ALA A 76 -1.74 -3.29 -8.83
CA ALA A 76 -1.43 -3.27 -10.25
C ALA A 76 -2.63 -3.60 -11.15
N LYS A 77 -2.49 -3.36 -12.45
CA LYS A 77 -3.47 -3.64 -13.51
C LYS A 77 -4.81 -2.93 -13.31
N GLY A 78 -4.81 -1.77 -12.64
CA GLY A 78 -6.02 -1.00 -12.34
C GLY A 78 -6.90 -1.56 -11.23
N ILE A 79 -6.40 -2.52 -10.43
CA ILE A 79 -7.13 -3.03 -9.25
C ILE A 79 -7.38 -1.89 -8.26
N SER A 80 -6.37 -1.05 -7.99
CA SER A 80 -6.63 0.28 -7.42
C SER A 80 -7.18 1.17 -8.52
N SER A 81 -8.50 1.13 -8.67
CA SER A 81 -9.21 1.73 -9.79
C SER A 81 -9.32 3.26 -9.64
N VAL A 82 -9.79 3.90 -10.71
CA VAL A 82 -10.19 5.32 -10.68
C VAL A 82 -11.26 5.57 -9.63
N SER A 83 -12.26 4.68 -9.52
CA SER A 83 -13.34 4.79 -8.52
C SER A 83 -12.79 4.75 -7.08
N MET A 84 -11.86 3.85 -6.82
CA MET A 84 -11.24 3.73 -5.50
C MET A 84 -10.44 4.98 -5.12
N ALA A 85 -9.62 5.50 -6.05
CA ALA A 85 -8.87 6.72 -5.82
C ALA A 85 -9.81 7.93 -5.64
N GLU A 86 -10.90 7.98 -6.41
CA GLU A 86 -11.91 9.04 -6.32
C GLU A 86 -12.63 9.05 -4.97
N GLU A 87 -13.14 7.91 -4.51
CA GLU A 87 -13.91 7.83 -3.27
C GLU A 87 -13.03 8.08 -2.03
N LEU A 88 -11.79 7.60 -2.02
CA LEU A 88 -10.84 7.95 -0.96
C LEU A 88 -10.51 9.46 -0.97
N GLY A 89 -10.25 10.04 -2.13
CA GLY A 89 -9.96 11.46 -2.28
C GLY A 89 -11.11 12.36 -1.79
N LYS A 90 -12.35 12.03 -2.17
CA LYS A 90 -13.56 12.73 -1.69
C LYS A 90 -13.74 12.63 -0.18
N ALA A 91 -13.33 11.52 0.43
CA ALA A 91 -13.42 11.31 1.88
C ALA A 91 -12.32 12.05 2.67
N GLY A 92 -11.41 12.76 2.02
CA GLY A 92 -10.27 13.43 2.66
C GLY A 92 -9.13 12.47 3.00
N MET A 93 -9.02 11.36 2.27
CA MET A 93 -7.91 10.40 2.32
C MET A 93 -7.14 10.45 1.00
N LEU A 94 -6.09 9.66 0.86
CA LEU A 94 -5.35 9.55 -0.39
C LEU A 94 -5.54 8.17 -1.02
N GLY A 95 -5.86 8.11 -2.32
CA GLY A 95 -5.82 6.87 -3.10
C GLY A 95 -4.82 6.95 -4.25
N PHE A 96 -4.02 5.89 -4.42
CA PHE A 96 -3.12 5.74 -5.56
C PHE A 96 -3.78 4.92 -6.68
N PHE A 97 -3.82 5.48 -7.89
CA PHE A 97 -4.23 4.74 -9.08
C PHE A 97 -3.17 3.69 -9.47
N GLY A 98 -3.63 2.45 -9.68
CA GLY A 98 -2.81 1.28 -10.00
C GLY A 98 -2.36 1.20 -11.46
N ALA A 99 -1.45 2.10 -11.87
CA ALA A 99 -1.00 2.22 -13.27
C ALA A 99 -0.14 1.04 -13.78
N ALA A 100 0.52 0.29 -12.89
CA ALA A 100 1.41 -0.81 -13.28
C ALA A 100 0.72 -1.83 -14.20
N GLY A 101 1.31 -2.11 -15.35
CA GLY A 101 0.79 -3.08 -16.33
C GLY A 101 -0.36 -2.57 -17.21
N LEU A 102 -0.77 -1.30 -17.09
CA LEU A 102 -1.75 -0.68 -18.00
C LEU A 102 -1.05 0.02 -19.18
N PRO A 103 -1.73 0.14 -20.34
CA PRO A 103 -1.22 0.96 -21.45
C PRO A 103 -1.28 2.45 -21.09
N LEU A 104 -0.35 3.25 -21.64
CA LEU A 104 -0.24 4.69 -21.36
C LEU A 104 -1.55 5.46 -21.61
N SER A 105 -2.31 5.11 -22.63
CA SER A 105 -3.59 5.74 -22.94
C SER A 105 -4.65 5.54 -21.83
N ALA A 106 -4.66 4.37 -21.19
CA ALA A 106 -5.54 4.11 -20.06
C ALA A 106 -5.11 4.89 -18.82
N VAL A 107 -3.80 5.06 -18.63
CA VAL A 107 -3.25 5.90 -17.55
C VAL A 107 -3.59 7.38 -17.78
N GLU A 108 -3.45 7.89 -19.01
CA GLU A 108 -3.82 9.27 -19.36
C GLU A 108 -5.31 9.53 -19.10
N ALA A 109 -6.20 8.64 -19.55
CA ALA A 109 -7.63 8.76 -19.29
C ALA A 109 -7.99 8.73 -17.79
N ALA A 110 -7.29 7.91 -17.00
CA ALA A 110 -7.47 7.86 -15.55
C ALA A 110 -7.02 9.18 -14.88
N ILE A 111 -5.90 9.76 -15.33
CA ILE A 111 -5.42 11.06 -14.83
C ILE A 111 -6.44 12.17 -15.13
N ASP A 112 -6.93 12.25 -16.37
CA ASP A 112 -7.91 13.27 -16.77
C ASP A 112 -9.18 13.20 -15.92
N HIS A 113 -9.69 11.99 -15.69
CA HIS A 113 -10.84 11.78 -14.82
C HIS A 113 -10.57 12.24 -13.39
N LEU A 114 -9.49 11.78 -12.75
CA LEU A 114 -9.19 12.11 -11.36
C LEU A 114 -8.91 13.61 -11.16
N LYS A 115 -8.21 14.25 -12.10
CA LYS A 115 -7.98 15.70 -12.08
C LYS A 115 -9.28 16.50 -12.15
N SER A 116 -10.24 16.05 -12.97
CA SER A 116 -11.53 16.74 -13.13
C SER A 116 -12.35 16.81 -11.83
N LYS A 117 -12.03 15.97 -10.84
CA LYS A 117 -12.74 15.90 -9.55
C LYS A 117 -12.22 16.91 -8.52
N GLY A 118 -11.04 17.50 -8.71
CA GLY A 118 -10.46 18.47 -7.76
C GLY A 118 -10.16 17.89 -6.38
N ILE A 119 -9.81 16.60 -6.31
CA ILE A 119 -9.52 15.86 -5.07
C ILE A 119 -8.02 15.54 -4.97
N PRO A 120 -7.49 15.25 -3.76
CA PRO A 120 -6.16 14.65 -3.64
C PRO A 120 -6.16 13.24 -4.23
N PHE A 121 -5.20 12.98 -5.13
CA PHE A 121 -4.94 11.64 -5.67
C PHE A 121 -3.46 11.51 -6.02
N GLY A 122 -3.00 10.28 -6.23
CA GLY A 122 -1.69 10.01 -6.82
C GLY A 122 -1.74 8.87 -7.82
N CYS A 123 -0.64 8.69 -8.56
CA CYS A 123 -0.48 7.58 -9.49
C CYS A 123 0.71 6.72 -9.09
N ASN A 124 0.61 5.41 -9.31
CA ASN A 124 1.76 4.53 -9.13
C ASN A 124 2.81 4.74 -10.24
N LEU A 125 4.07 4.87 -9.86
CA LEU A 125 5.21 4.74 -10.77
C LEU A 125 5.99 3.50 -10.32
N ILE A 126 5.86 2.41 -11.08
CA ILE A 126 6.52 1.15 -10.77
C ILE A 126 7.87 1.05 -11.47
N HIS A 127 8.88 0.60 -10.75
CA HIS A 127 10.17 0.30 -11.37
C HIS A 127 10.05 -0.90 -12.32
N SER A 128 10.51 -0.75 -13.55
CA SER A 128 10.46 -1.80 -14.57
C SER A 128 11.85 -2.09 -15.14
N PRO A 129 12.72 -2.89 -14.46
CA PRO A 129 14.11 -3.10 -14.87
C PRO A 129 14.28 -3.62 -16.30
N HIS A 130 13.34 -4.44 -16.78
CA HIS A 130 13.34 -5.02 -18.11
C HIS A 130 12.67 -4.13 -19.17
N GLU A 131 11.98 -3.06 -18.75
CA GLU A 131 11.27 -2.11 -19.63
C GLU A 131 11.53 -0.66 -19.20
N PRO A 132 12.79 -0.18 -19.17
CA PRO A 132 13.13 1.16 -18.67
C PRO A 132 12.45 2.30 -19.46
N GLU A 133 12.20 2.09 -20.76
CA GLU A 133 11.47 3.06 -21.59
C GLU A 133 10.00 3.23 -21.15
N LEU A 134 9.38 2.20 -20.57
CA LEU A 134 8.02 2.30 -20.04
C LEU A 134 7.99 3.18 -18.79
N GLU A 135 8.95 2.99 -17.88
CA GLU A 135 9.10 3.82 -16.68
C GLU A 135 9.36 5.28 -17.07
N LYS A 136 10.23 5.51 -18.06
CA LYS A 136 10.47 6.84 -18.64
C LYS A 136 9.19 7.46 -19.20
N ALA A 137 8.49 6.75 -20.08
CA ALA A 137 7.27 7.25 -20.70
C ALA A 137 6.15 7.56 -19.68
N LEU A 138 6.03 6.78 -18.61
CA LEU A 138 5.10 7.07 -17.51
C LEU A 138 5.49 8.33 -16.74
N ALA A 139 6.78 8.49 -16.40
CA ALA A 139 7.26 9.70 -15.74
C ALA A 139 7.02 10.96 -16.60
N GLU A 140 7.26 10.88 -17.92
CA GLU A 140 6.93 11.94 -18.87
C GLU A 140 5.43 12.26 -18.90
N LEU A 141 4.59 11.22 -18.96
CA LEU A 141 3.14 11.37 -18.98
C LEU A 141 2.65 12.10 -17.73
N TYR A 142 3.19 11.75 -16.56
CA TYR A 142 2.86 12.40 -15.28
C TYR A 142 3.29 13.86 -15.24
N ILE A 143 4.50 14.18 -15.73
CA ILE A 143 4.96 15.56 -15.85
C ILE A 143 4.05 16.36 -16.80
N LYS A 144 3.82 15.86 -18.02
CA LYS A 144 3.01 16.52 -19.04
C LYS A 144 1.59 16.81 -18.54
N ASN A 145 1.00 15.87 -17.81
CA ASN A 145 -0.35 16.00 -17.28
C ASN A 145 -0.41 16.66 -15.89
N GLY A 146 0.71 17.11 -15.34
CA GLY A 146 0.74 17.81 -14.05
C GLY A 146 0.31 16.94 -12.86
N VAL A 147 0.56 15.63 -12.90
CA VAL A 147 0.42 14.76 -11.74
C VAL A 147 1.51 15.13 -10.74
N ARG A 148 1.11 15.56 -9.53
CA ARG A 148 2.03 16.11 -8.51
C ARG A 148 2.44 15.11 -7.43
N LEU A 149 1.84 13.92 -7.41
CA LEU A 149 2.13 12.91 -6.40
C LEU A 149 2.20 11.52 -7.03
N VAL A 150 3.32 10.83 -6.82
CA VAL A 150 3.49 9.43 -7.22
C VAL A 150 3.84 8.53 -6.05
N GLU A 151 3.34 7.29 -6.10
CA GLU A 151 3.83 6.19 -5.26
C GLU A 151 4.93 5.47 -6.06
N ALA A 152 6.19 5.64 -5.63
CA ALA A 152 7.32 4.93 -6.22
C ALA A 152 7.41 3.53 -5.59
N SER A 153 7.11 2.48 -6.36
CA SER A 153 7.09 1.09 -5.88
C SER A 153 8.01 0.16 -6.68
N ALA A 154 8.43 -0.95 -6.05
CA ALA A 154 9.32 -1.96 -6.62
C ALA A 154 10.73 -1.47 -7.04
N PHE A 155 11.13 -0.25 -6.66
CA PHE A 155 12.47 0.26 -6.96
C PHE A 155 13.55 -0.54 -6.24
N LEU A 156 14.60 -0.93 -6.97
CA LEU A 156 15.81 -1.54 -6.41
C LEU A 156 16.93 -0.50 -6.22
N LYS A 157 16.82 0.61 -6.96
CA LYS A 157 17.71 1.76 -6.96
C LYS A 157 16.94 2.95 -7.52
N LEU A 158 17.44 4.16 -7.27
CA LEU A 158 16.92 5.34 -7.95
C LEU A 158 17.21 5.26 -9.46
N THR A 159 16.35 5.88 -10.26
CA THR A 159 16.44 5.90 -11.72
C THR A 159 16.38 7.34 -12.23
N LEU A 160 16.95 7.57 -13.41
CA LEU A 160 16.93 8.89 -14.04
C LEU A 160 15.50 9.43 -14.25
N PRO A 161 14.50 8.65 -14.74
CA PRO A 161 13.13 9.16 -14.87
C PRO A 161 12.49 9.60 -13.56
N LEU A 162 12.77 8.90 -12.45
CA LEU A 162 12.25 9.26 -11.14
C LEU A 162 12.87 10.56 -10.60
N VAL A 163 14.19 10.73 -10.79
CA VAL A 163 14.88 11.98 -10.44
C VAL A 163 14.35 13.15 -11.27
N ARG A 164 14.18 12.94 -12.58
CA ARG A 164 13.56 13.94 -13.47
C ARG A 164 12.17 14.34 -13.00
N TYR A 165 11.32 13.35 -12.67
CA TYR A 165 9.99 13.59 -12.09
C TYR A 165 10.07 14.46 -10.85
N ARG A 166 10.96 14.13 -9.90
CA ARG A 166 11.13 14.87 -8.65
C ARG A 166 11.52 16.33 -8.87
N LEU A 167 12.44 16.59 -9.81
CA LEU A 167 13.02 17.92 -10.02
C LEU A 167 12.18 18.81 -10.94
N HIS A 168 11.20 18.26 -11.64
CA HIS A 168 10.39 19.05 -12.56
C HIS A 168 9.61 20.15 -11.83
N GLY A 169 9.94 21.41 -12.17
CA GLY A 169 9.35 22.61 -11.56
C GLY A 169 9.92 22.98 -10.19
N ILE A 170 11.05 22.38 -9.78
CA ILE A 170 11.75 22.80 -8.55
C ILE A 170 12.13 24.29 -8.65
N HIS A 171 11.86 25.02 -7.58
CA HIS A 171 12.11 26.46 -7.50
C HIS A 171 12.33 26.89 -6.06
N ARG A 172 12.89 28.09 -5.88
CA ARG A 172 13.01 28.74 -4.58
C ARG A 172 11.88 29.76 -4.43
N THR A 173 11.17 29.71 -3.32
CA THR A 173 10.12 30.67 -2.95
C THR A 173 10.74 31.99 -2.46
N ALA A 174 9.92 33.04 -2.33
CA ALA A 174 10.38 34.38 -1.94
C ALA A 174 11.01 34.45 -0.54
N ASP A 175 10.67 33.52 0.35
CA ASP A 175 11.25 33.36 1.69
C ASP A 175 12.55 32.53 1.70
N GLY A 176 13.01 32.07 0.53
CA GLY A 176 14.23 31.28 0.38
C GLY A 176 14.04 29.77 0.47
N THR A 177 12.83 29.26 0.72
CA THR A 177 12.55 27.81 0.80
C THR A 177 12.62 27.13 -0.58
N VAL A 178 13.32 26.00 -0.69
CA VAL A 178 13.28 25.18 -1.92
C VAL A 178 12.01 24.34 -1.94
N THR A 179 11.21 24.49 -2.98
CA THR A 179 9.97 23.73 -3.20
C THR A 179 10.09 22.87 -4.45
N ALA A 180 9.84 21.57 -4.29
CA ALA A 180 9.65 20.64 -5.40
C ALA A 180 8.14 20.31 -5.54
N PRO A 181 7.46 20.83 -6.58
CA PRO A 181 6.02 20.61 -6.76
C PRO A 181 5.64 19.14 -6.93
N ASN A 182 6.54 18.36 -7.52
CA ASN A 182 6.36 16.94 -7.71
C ASN A 182 6.88 16.16 -6.50
N ARG A 183 5.96 15.50 -5.79
CA ARG A 183 6.21 14.76 -4.55
C ARG A 183 6.19 13.26 -4.82
N ILE A 184 6.96 12.53 -4.00
CA ILE A 184 7.11 11.09 -4.08
C ILE A 184 6.80 10.50 -2.70
N ILE A 185 5.91 9.51 -2.66
CA ILE A 185 5.81 8.56 -1.55
C ILE A 185 6.55 7.30 -1.99
N ALA A 186 7.71 7.03 -1.40
CA ALA A 186 8.50 5.86 -1.76
C ALA A 186 8.10 4.68 -0.88
N LYS A 187 7.69 3.57 -1.51
CA LYS A 187 7.32 2.35 -0.80
C LYS A 187 8.50 1.38 -0.80
N VAL A 188 8.99 1.08 0.40
CA VAL A 188 10.27 0.36 0.59
C VAL A 188 10.15 -0.67 1.70
N SER A 189 10.88 -1.78 1.54
CA SER A 189 11.02 -2.81 2.57
C SER A 189 12.46 -2.89 3.12
N ARG A 190 13.40 -2.09 2.60
CA ARG A 190 14.84 -2.21 2.92
C ARG A 190 15.43 -0.87 3.35
N GLU A 191 16.30 -0.93 4.36
CA GLU A 191 16.96 0.25 4.93
C GLU A 191 17.82 0.96 3.87
N GLU A 192 18.58 0.20 3.06
CA GLU A 192 19.52 0.75 2.08
C GLU A 192 18.79 1.54 0.98
N LEU A 193 17.60 1.07 0.60
CA LEU A 193 16.76 1.77 -0.37
C LEU A 193 16.10 3.00 0.27
N ALA A 194 15.59 2.88 1.49
CA ALA A 194 15.04 4.01 2.23
C ALA A 194 16.06 5.14 2.39
N ALA A 195 17.33 4.80 2.66
CA ALA A 195 18.41 5.76 2.79
C ALA A 195 18.63 6.55 1.50
N ARG A 196 18.55 5.89 0.34
CA ARG A 196 18.67 6.57 -0.97
C ARG A 196 17.49 7.51 -1.25
N PHE A 197 16.29 7.17 -0.80
CA PHE A 197 15.12 8.04 -0.95
C PHE A 197 15.14 9.24 0.00
N PHE A 198 15.68 9.09 1.20
CA PHE A 198 15.87 10.21 2.12
C PHE A 198 17.09 11.08 1.80
N ALA A 199 18.07 10.56 1.06
CA ALA A 199 19.17 11.34 0.54
C ALA A 199 18.72 12.31 -0.58
N PRO A 200 19.51 13.36 -0.87
CA PRO A 200 19.27 14.20 -2.03
C PRO A 200 19.39 13.43 -3.37
N PRO A 201 18.81 13.96 -4.46
CA PRO A 201 19.01 13.44 -5.81
C PRO A 201 20.50 13.23 -6.13
N PRO A 202 20.91 12.04 -6.62
CA PRO A 202 22.31 11.73 -6.89
C PRO A 202 22.96 12.64 -7.93
N GLU A 203 24.17 13.13 -7.64
CA GLU A 203 24.93 14.04 -8.52
C GLU A 203 25.14 13.48 -9.94
N SER A 204 25.31 12.16 -10.08
CA SER A 204 25.45 11.50 -11.39
C SER A 204 24.22 11.73 -12.28
N PHE A 205 23.02 11.64 -11.69
CA PHE A 205 21.78 11.89 -12.42
C PHE A 205 21.56 13.39 -12.68
N LEU A 206 21.97 14.26 -11.75
CA LEU A 206 21.93 15.71 -11.97
C LEU A 206 22.80 16.14 -13.16
N LYS A 207 24.02 15.59 -13.27
CA LYS A 207 24.92 15.83 -14.40
C LYS A 207 24.32 15.38 -15.72
N GLU A 208 23.70 14.20 -15.74
CA GLU A 208 23.04 13.65 -16.92
C GLU A 208 21.84 14.52 -17.36
N LEU A 209 20.96 14.91 -16.43
CA LEU A 209 19.82 15.77 -16.72
C LEU A 209 20.24 17.18 -17.17
N LEU A 210 21.30 17.74 -16.59
CA LEU A 210 21.85 19.04 -16.99
C LEU A 210 22.44 18.98 -18.40
N ALA A 211 23.20 17.92 -18.72
CA ALA A 211 23.75 17.71 -20.05
C ALA A 211 22.65 17.50 -21.10
N GLY A 212 21.54 16.86 -20.72
CA GLY A 212 20.35 16.70 -21.55
C GLY A 212 19.48 17.95 -21.68
N GLY A 213 19.77 19.03 -20.93
CA GLY A 213 18.97 20.26 -20.90
C GLY A 213 17.60 20.09 -20.23
N GLU A 214 17.42 19.02 -19.45
CA GLU A 214 16.14 18.70 -18.79
C GLU A 214 15.96 19.47 -17.47
N ILE A 215 17.07 19.94 -16.88
CA ILE A 215 17.10 20.83 -15.72
C ILE A 215 18.14 21.94 -15.94
N THR A 216 17.98 23.07 -15.25
CA THR A 216 18.97 24.15 -15.22
C THR A 216 20.05 23.94 -14.15
N ALA A 217 21.12 24.72 -14.19
CA ALA A 217 22.17 24.69 -13.16
C ALA A 217 21.62 25.09 -11.78
N GLU A 218 20.68 26.05 -11.73
CA GLU A 218 20.02 26.48 -10.50
C GLU A 218 19.13 25.35 -9.94
N GLN A 219 18.40 24.63 -10.80
CA GLN A 219 17.60 23.49 -10.40
C GLN A 219 18.47 22.34 -9.86
N ALA A 220 19.61 22.07 -10.50
CA ALA A 220 20.58 21.10 -10.02
C ALA A 220 21.17 21.51 -8.65
N ALA A 221 21.46 22.80 -8.42
CA ALA A 221 21.93 23.29 -7.13
C ALA A 221 20.88 23.13 -6.03
N MET A 222 19.62 23.47 -6.32
CA MET A 222 18.50 23.32 -5.38
C MET A 222 18.21 21.85 -5.00
N ALA A 223 18.56 20.89 -5.87
CA ALA A 223 18.34 19.48 -5.61
C ALA A 223 19.03 19.00 -4.32
N ALA A 224 20.20 19.56 -3.98
CA ALA A 224 20.95 19.17 -2.78
C ALA A 224 20.24 19.53 -1.46
N GLU A 225 19.26 20.43 -1.47
CA GLU A 225 18.54 20.92 -0.30
C GLU A 225 17.27 20.11 0.02
N ILE A 226 16.90 19.15 -0.82
CA ILE A 226 15.69 18.35 -0.65
C ILE A 226 15.99 16.85 -0.71
N PRO A 227 15.22 16.01 0.00
CA PRO A 227 15.30 14.58 -0.20
C PRO A 227 14.65 14.18 -1.54
N MET A 228 15.07 13.03 -2.08
CA MET A 228 14.39 12.38 -3.20
C MET A 228 12.91 12.11 -2.88
N ALA A 229 12.59 11.64 -1.68
CA ALA A 229 11.24 11.50 -1.16
C ALA A 229 11.18 11.98 0.30
N GLN A 230 10.21 12.86 0.58
CA GLN A 230 9.91 13.34 1.93
C GLN A 230 9.07 12.32 2.71
N TYR A 231 8.36 11.44 1.99
CA TYR A 231 7.47 10.44 2.55
C TYR A 231 7.97 9.05 2.16
N ILE A 232 8.18 8.20 3.15
CA ILE A 232 8.45 6.78 2.94
C ILE A 232 7.35 5.96 3.56
N THR A 233 6.83 5.00 2.81
CA THR A 233 6.00 3.92 3.34
C THR A 233 6.90 2.71 3.58
N ALA A 234 7.10 2.34 4.84
CA ALA A 234 7.73 1.08 5.20
C ALA A 234 6.72 -0.06 4.93
N GLU A 235 6.99 -0.89 3.93
CA GLU A 235 6.13 -2.02 3.55
C GLU A 235 6.63 -3.30 4.20
N ALA A 236 5.92 -3.70 5.25
CA ALA A 236 6.08 -4.98 5.92
C ALA A 236 5.45 -6.12 5.09
N ASP A 237 5.24 -7.28 5.71
CA ASP A 237 4.54 -8.38 5.08
C ASP A 237 3.18 -7.98 4.48
N SER A 238 3.04 -8.17 3.17
CA SER A 238 1.96 -7.63 2.35
C SER A 238 1.58 -8.57 1.21
N GLY A 239 0.43 -8.33 0.58
CA GLY A 239 0.01 -9.06 -0.62
C GLY A 239 0.76 -8.58 -1.86
N GLY A 240 1.06 -9.50 -2.79
CA GLY A 240 1.88 -9.19 -3.95
C GLY A 240 3.37 -9.28 -3.63
N HIS A 241 4.20 -8.43 -4.23
CA HIS A 241 5.64 -8.43 -3.99
C HIS A 241 5.95 -8.05 -2.54
N THR A 242 6.68 -8.91 -1.82
CA THR A 242 6.99 -8.73 -0.41
C THR A 242 8.27 -9.48 -0.03
N ASP A 243 9.05 -8.91 0.89
CA ASP A 243 10.18 -9.59 1.56
C ASP A 243 9.73 -10.27 2.89
N ASN A 244 8.42 -10.30 3.18
CA ASN A 244 7.81 -10.86 4.41
C ASN A 244 8.37 -10.30 5.72
N ARG A 245 8.72 -9.01 5.74
CA ARG A 245 9.35 -8.39 6.92
C ARG A 245 8.32 -8.14 8.03
N PRO A 246 8.64 -8.44 9.29
CA PRO A 246 7.78 -8.04 10.41
C PRO A 246 7.68 -6.52 10.52
N SER A 247 6.47 -5.99 10.65
CA SER A 247 6.23 -4.55 10.81
C SER A 247 6.89 -3.99 12.08
N SER A 248 6.88 -4.76 13.17
CA SER A 248 7.45 -4.39 14.46
C SER A 248 8.96 -4.19 14.46
N THR A 249 9.68 -4.71 13.47
CA THR A 249 11.13 -4.54 13.34
C THR A 249 11.49 -3.61 12.19
N LEU A 250 10.83 -3.73 11.03
CA LEU A 250 11.07 -2.87 9.89
C LEU A 250 10.78 -1.40 10.22
N PHE A 251 9.62 -1.13 10.81
CA PHE A 251 9.13 0.23 10.94
C PHE A 251 9.99 1.10 11.90
N PRO A 252 10.33 0.65 13.12
CA PRO A 252 11.25 1.40 13.99
C PRO A 252 12.63 1.65 13.35
N THR A 253 13.15 0.70 12.56
CA THR A 253 14.42 0.88 11.84
C THR A 253 14.34 2.03 10.83
N ILE A 254 13.27 2.08 10.01
CA ILE A 254 13.10 3.17 9.03
C ILE A 254 12.83 4.52 9.72
N LEU A 255 12.11 4.54 10.85
CA LEU A 255 11.94 5.75 11.66
C LEU A 255 13.28 6.30 12.19
N SER A 256 14.11 5.43 12.75
CA SER A 256 15.45 5.81 13.25
C SER A 256 16.33 6.35 12.12
N LEU A 257 16.28 5.69 10.96
CA LEU A 257 16.96 6.14 9.75
C LEU A 257 16.51 7.55 9.31
N ALA A 258 15.21 7.81 9.31
CA ALA A 258 14.65 9.11 8.95
C ALA A 258 15.14 10.23 9.90
N ALA A 259 15.15 9.97 11.21
CA ALA A 259 15.64 10.93 12.20
C ALA A 259 17.14 11.25 12.00
N ARG A 260 17.96 10.22 11.75
CA ARG A 260 19.39 10.37 11.46
C ARG A 260 19.62 11.17 10.19
N LEU A 261 19.01 10.78 9.07
CA LEU A 261 19.24 11.40 7.76
C LEU A 261 18.69 12.83 7.68
N ARG A 262 17.60 13.13 8.39
CA ARG A 262 17.13 14.52 8.52
C ARG A 262 18.21 15.42 9.15
N THR A 263 18.88 14.92 10.19
CA THR A 263 19.94 15.65 10.88
C THR A 263 21.20 15.74 10.02
N GLU A 264 21.60 14.62 9.41
CA GLU A 264 22.79 14.50 8.55
C GLU A 264 22.74 15.45 7.34
N HIS A 265 21.57 15.58 6.70
CA HIS A 265 21.37 16.47 5.56
C HIS A 265 20.89 17.88 5.93
N GLY A 266 20.62 18.15 7.21
CA GLY A 266 20.17 19.46 7.68
C GLY A 266 18.83 19.91 7.12
N TYR A 267 17.91 18.97 6.80
CA TYR A 267 16.62 19.33 6.22
C TYR A 267 15.75 20.12 7.21
N GLY A 268 15.23 21.25 6.75
CA GLY A 268 14.23 22.03 7.48
C GLY A 268 12.89 21.29 7.60
N SER A 269 12.50 20.57 6.54
CA SER A 269 11.28 19.74 6.52
C SER A 269 11.44 18.45 7.34
N ARG A 270 10.32 17.88 7.77
CA ARG A 270 10.30 16.54 8.36
C ARG A 270 10.45 15.47 7.27
N LEU A 271 10.93 14.31 7.69
CA LEU A 271 10.90 13.09 6.90
C LEU A 271 9.83 12.19 7.52
N HIS A 272 8.75 11.95 6.78
CA HIS A 272 7.59 11.22 7.30
C HIS A 272 7.69 9.74 6.94
N VAL A 273 7.48 8.87 7.93
CA VAL A 273 7.44 7.42 7.73
C VAL A 273 6.04 6.92 8.03
N GLY A 274 5.37 6.34 7.04
CA GLY A 274 4.14 5.59 7.21
C GLY A 274 4.40 4.09 7.22
N LEU A 275 3.37 3.32 7.58
CA LEU A 275 3.43 1.85 7.63
C LEU A 275 2.40 1.22 6.68
N ALA A 276 2.85 0.23 5.91
CA ALA A 276 2.03 -0.69 5.14
C ALA A 276 2.36 -2.15 5.51
N GLY A 277 1.49 -3.07 5.09
CA GLY A 277 1.65 -4.51 5.37
C GLY A 277 1.05 -4.90 6.72
N GLY A 278 0.15 -5.89 6.71
CA GLY A 278 -0.58 -6.34 7.91
C GLY A 278 -1.70 -5.41 8.42
N ILE A 279 -1.86 -4.19 7.89
CA ILE A 279 -2.84 -3.22 8.41
C ILE A 279 -4.19 -3.36 7.70
N SER A 280 -5.18 -3.83 8.45
CA SER A 280 -6.56 -3.98 7.97
C SER A 280 -7.61 -3.98 9.08
N THR A 281 -7.20 -3.88 10.35
CA THR A 281 -8.10 -3.88 11.51
C THR A 281 -7.82 -2.67 12.38
N PRO A 282 -8.79 -2.23 13.22
CA PRO A 282 -8.57 -1.20 14.22
C PRO A 282 -7.33 -1.41 15.09
N ALA A 283 -7.10 -2.64 15.53
CA ALA A 283 -5.96 -2.98 16.40
C ALA A 283 -4.61 -2.82 15.68
N ALA A 284 -4.52 -3.28 14.42
CA ALA A 284 -3.30 -3.13 13.62
C ALA A 284 -3.00 -1.64 13.34
N ALA A 285 -4.03 -0.84 13.06
CA ALA A 285 -3.88 0.61 12.88
C ALA A 285 -3.47 1.31 14.19
N ALA A 286 -4.09 0.98 15.33
CA ALA A 286 -3.70 1.53 16.63
C ALA A 286 -2.24 1.20 16.99
N ALA A 287 -1.79 -0.03 16.67
CA ALA A 287 -0.40 -0.43 16.85
C ALA A 287 0.55 0.36 15.94
N ALA A 288 0.20 0.55 14.66
CA ALA A 288 0.99 1.36 13.72
C ALA A 288 1.19 2.80 14.22
N PHE A 289 0.11 3.46 14.63
CA PHE A 289 0.18 4.82 15.17
C PHE A 289 0.93 4.88 16.50
N THR A 290 0.75 3.90 17.38
CA THR A 290 1.53 3.78 18.63
C THR A 290 3.03 3.66 18.37
N MET A 291 3.45 2.96 17.32
CA MET A 291 4.87 2.88 16.93
C MET A 291 5.40 4.20 16.35
N GLY A 292 4.52 5.15 15.99
CA GLY A 292 4.90 6.46 15.43
C GLY A 292 4.65 6.61 13.93
N ALA A 293 3.79 5.81 13.31
CA ALA A 293 3.43 5.97 11.90
C ALA A 293 2.81 7.34 11.62
N ALA A 294 3.38 8.08 10.68
CA ALA A 294 2.80 9.34 10.20
C ALA A 294 1.45 9.10 9.50
N TYR A 295 1.31 7.97 8.84
CA TYR A 295 0.10 7.49 8.18
C TYR A 295 0.12 5.97 8.05
N ILE A 296 -1.04 5.39 7.80
CA ILE A 296 -1.19 3.97 7.45
C ILE A 296 -1.56 3.82 5.98
N MET A 297 -1.12 2.71 5.37
CA MET A 297 -1.50 2.34 4.02
C MET A 297 -2.14 0.95 3.98
N VAL A 298 -3.29 0.84 3.32
CA VAL A 298 -4.11 -0.38 3.25
C VAL A 298 -4.22 -0.87 1.79
N GLY A 299 -4.00 -2.18 1.61
CA GLY A 299 -4.02 -2.87 0.32
C GLY A 299 -5.09 -3.98 0.26
N SER A 300 -4.79 -5.17 0.78
CA SER A 300 -5.63 -6.37 0.57
C SER A 300 -7.11 -6.19 0.94
N ALA A 301 -7.43 -5.47 2.03
CA ALA A 301 -8.82 -5.20 2.38
C ALA A 301 -9.55 -4.32 1.35
N HIS A 302 -8.85 -3.36 0.72
CA HIS A 302 -9.41 -2.55 -0.36
C HIS A 302 -9.68 -3.36 -1.63
N GLN A 303 -8.88 -4.39 -1.91
CA GLN A 303 -9.16 -5.28 -3.04
C GLN A 303 -10.50 -6.03 -2.89
N ALA A 304 -10.97 -6.25 -1.65
CA ALA A 304 -12.27 -6.86 -1.39
C ALA A 304 -13.44 -5.85 -1.44
N CYS A 305 -13.17 -4.57 -1.69
CA CYS A 305 -14.20 -3.52 -1.72
C CYS A 305 -14.80 -3.36 -3.13
N VAL A 306 -16.04 -2.89 -3.20
CA VAL A 306 -16.82 -2.76 -4.44
C VAL A 306 -16.20 -1.81 -5.46
N GLU A 307 -15.40 -0.82 -5.02
CA GLU A 307 -14.71 0.13 -5.88
C GLU A 307 -13.45 -0.46 -6.53
N SER A 308 -12.97 -1.63 -6.08
CA SER A 308 -11.79 -2.28 -6.66
C SER A 308 -12.02 -2.69 -8.11
N GLY A 309 -11.01 -2.51 -8.95
CA GLY A 309 -11.01 -2.92 -10.36
C GLY A 309 -10.80 -4.42 -10.57
N THR A 310 -11.12 -5.26 -9.59
CA THR A 310 -11.10 -6.72 -9.71
C THR A 310 -12.51 -7.26 -10.00
N SER A 311 -12.65 -8.56 -10.24
CA SER A 311 -13.93 -9.21 -10.52
C SER A 311 -14.76 -9.44 -9.25
N ASP A 312 -16.07 -9.63 -9.41
CA ASP A 312 -16.96 -10.01 -8.31
C ASP A 312 -16.58 -11.38 -7.74
N GLU A 313 -16.14 -12.31 -8.59
CA GLU A 313 -15.65 -13.62 -8.19
C GLU A 313 -14.43 -13.51 -7.26
N VAL A 314 -13.48 -12.62 -7.59
CA VAL A 314 -12.31 -12.37 -6.73
C VAL A 314 -12.72 -11.71 -5.42
N ARG A 315 -13.63 -10.73 -5.43
CA ARG A 315 -14.16 -10.12 -4.19
C ARG A 315 -14.81 -11.15 -3.29
N ALA A 316 -15.60 -12.07 -3.84
CA ALA A 316 -16.20 -13.18 -3.10
C ALA A 316 -15.12 -14.12 -2.49
N MET A 317 -14.10 -14.49 -3.28
CA MET A 317 -12.97 -15.30 -2.78
C MET A 317 -12.21 -14.60 -1.65
N LEU A 318 -11.96 -13.30 -1.78
CA LEU A 318 -11.30 -12.49 -0.76
C LEU A 318 -12.11 -12.41 0.54
N ALA A 319 -13.44 -12.36 0.47
CA ALA A 319 -14.30 -12.34 1.65
C ALA A 319 -14.32 -13.65 2.44
N GLU A 320 -14.03 -14.78 1.79
CA GLU A 320 -13.92 -16.08 2.46
C GLU A 320 -12.52 -16.38 3.02
N THR A 321 -11.54 -15.54 2.69
CA THR A 321 -10.13 -15.77 3.01
C THR A 321 -9.89 -15.74 4.52
N ARG A 322 -9.18 -16.75 5.05
CA ARG A 322 -8.70 -16.77 6.44
C ARG A 322 -7.21 -16.47 6.51
N GLN A 323 -6.69 -16.27 7.72
CA GLN A 323 -5.30 -15.88 7.94
C GLN A 323 -4.31 -16.83 7.24
N ALA A 324 -4.56 -18.15 7.31
CA ALA A 324 -3.66 -19.16 6.76
C ALA A 324 -3.90 -19.48 5.27
N ASP A 325 -4.80 -18.76 4.59
CA ASP A 325 -5.21 -19.04 3.21
C ASP A 325 -4.32 -18.34 2.15
N VAL A 326 -3.18 -17.80 2.55
CA VAL A 326 -2.19 -17.16 1.67
C VAL A 326 -0.88 -17.96 1.64
N THR A 327 -0.07 -17.75 0.59
CA THR A 327 1.25 -18.36 0.42
C THR A 327 2.10 -17.54 -0.56
N MET A 328 3.41 -17.75 -0.56
CA MET A 328 4.30 -17.26 -1.61
C MET A 328 4.19 -18.13 -2.86
N ALA A 329 4.32 -17.52 -4.03
CA ALA A 329 4.35 -18.17 -5.33
C ALA A 329 5.25 -17.41 -6.31
N PRO A 330 5.87 -18.08 -7.30
CA PRO A 330 6.71 -17.43 -8.29
C PRO A 330 6.03 -16.26 -9.00
N ALA A 331 6.73 -15.13 -9.04
CA ALA A 331 6.31 -13.92 -9.73
C ALA A 331 6.47 -14.06 -11.25
N ALA A 332 5.62 -13.38 -12.02
CA ALA A 332 5.74 -13.36 -13.48
C ALA A 332 6.91 -12.46 -13.92
N ASP A 333 7.10 -11.35 -13.22
CA ASP A 333 8.26 -10.48 -13.34
C ASP A 333 9.41 -11.06 -12.50
N MET A 334 10.62 -11.03 -13.07
CA MET A 334 11.81 -11.60 -12.42
C MET A 334 11.69 -13.09 -12.05
N PHE A 335 10.82 -13.84 -12.76
CA PHE A 335 10.64 -15.29 -12.61
C PHE A 335 11.98 -16.03 -12.66
N GLU A 336 12.84 -15.65 -13.60
CA GLU A 336 14.16 -16.25 -13.82
C GLU A 336 15.12 -16.02 -12.63
N MET A 337 14.86 -15.01 -11.81
CA MET A 337 15.65 -14.66 -10.61
C MET A 337 15.08 -15.30 -9.33
N GLY A 338 13.95 -16.02 -9.41
CA GLY A 338 13.33 -16.68 -8.27
C GLY A 338 12.63 -15.73 -7.30
N VAL A 339 12.13 -14.59 -7.80
CA VAL A 339 11.31 -13.68 -7.01
C VAL A 339 9.92 -14.27 -6.84
N ASP A 340 9.38 -14.17 -5.62
CA ASP A 340 8.03 -14.62 -5.28
C ASP A 340 7.11 -13.44 -4.94
N VAL A 341 5.81 -13.69 -5.07
CA VAL A 341 4.72 -12.82 -4.62
C VAL A 341 3.79 -13.57 -3.67
N GLN A 342 3.22 -12.85 -2.70
CA GLN A 342 2.22 -13.39 -1.79
C GLN A 342 0.82 -13.34 -2.40
N VAL A 343 0.18 -14.51 -2.45
CA VAL A 343 -1.07 -14.74 -3.16
C VAL A 343 -2.03 -15.60 -2.34
N LEU A 344 -3.32 -15.50 -2.68
CA LEU A 344 -4.35 -16.40 -2.17
C LEU A 344 -4.11 -17.83 -2.67
N LYS A 345 -4.26 -18.83 -1.79
CA LYS A 345 -4.18 -20.26 -2.12
C LYS A 345 -5.49 -21.02 -1.96
N ARG A 346 -6.49 -20.42 -1.30
CA ARG A 346 -7.82 -21.02 -1.17
C ARG A 346 -8.67 -20.70 -2.39
N GLY A 347 -9.34 -21.72 -2.93
CA GLY A 347 -10.22 -21.58 -4.10
C GLY A 347 -9.49 -21.43 -5.44
N THR A 348 -8.16 -21.53 -5.47
CA THR A 348 -7.32 -21.48 -6.67
C THR A 348 -6.13 -22.44 -6.51
N MET A 349 -5.67 -23.03 -7.62
CA MET A 349 -4.45 -23.85 -7.71
C MET A 349 -3.26 -23.06 -8.24
N PHE A 350 -3.41 -21.74 -8.48
CA PHE A 350 -2.34 -20.90 -9.01
C PHE A 350 -1.00 -21.07 -8.27
N PRO A 351 -0.93 -21.00 -6.92
CA PRO A 351 0.36 -21.05 -6.24
C PRO A 351 1.10 -22.37 -6.48
N MET A 352 0.38 -23.49 -6.43
CA MET A 352 0.93 -24.82 -6.66
C MET A 352 1.38 -25.01 -8.11
N ARG A 353 0.60 -24.48 -9.07
CA ARG A 353 0.96 -24.52 -10.50
C ARG A 353 2.19 -23.64 -10.78
N ALA A 354 2.24 -22.43 -10.24
CA ALA A 354 3.38 -21.53 -10.37
C ALA A 354 4.66 -22.14 -9.79
N ALA A 355 4.57 -22.72 -8.58
CA ALA A 355 5.70 -23.43 -7.96
C ALA A 355 6.20 -24.59 -8.83
N LYS A 356 5.29 -25.38 -9.42
CA LYS A 356 5.66 -26.47 -10.33
C LYS A 356 6.35 -25.97 -11.60
N LEU A 357 5.87 -24.86 -12.19
CA LEU A 357 6.54 -24.25 -13.34
C LEU A 357 7.96 -23.80 -12.99
N TYR A 358 8.17 -23.23 -11.80
CA TYR A 358 9.51 -22.82 -11.36
C TYR A 358 10.43 -24.01 -11.06
N GLU A 359 9.90 -25.08 -10.45
CA GLU A 359 10.63 -26.35 -10.25
C GLU A 359 11.13 -26.91 -11.59
N LEU A 360 10.24 -27.01 -12.59
CA LEU A 360 10.58 -27.47 -13.93
C LEU A 360 11.57 -26.53 -14.61
N TYR A 361 11.39 -25.21 -14.47
CA TYR A 361 12.32 -24.22 -14.98
C TYR A 361 13.71 -24.43 -14.39
N ARG A 362 13.86 -24.76 -13.10
CA ARG A 362 15.16 -25.03 -12.49
C ARG A 362 15.76 -26.36 -12.93
N ALA A 363 14.93 -27.39 -13.12
CA ALA A 363 15.38 -28.75 -13.39
C ALA A 363 15.81 -29.01 -14.85
N HIS A 364 15.27 -28.27 -15.82
CA HIS A 364 15.47 -28.54 -17.25
C HIS A 364 16.07 -27.34 -18.00
N ASN A 365 16.84 -27.55 -19.07
CA ASN A 365 17.40 -26.45 -19.87
C ASN A 365 16.52 -26.00 -21.03
N SER A 366 15.46 -26.75 -21.35
CA SER A 366 14.50 -26.43 -22.41
C SER A 366 13.13 -27.06 -22.13
N ILE A 367 12.08 -26.60 -22.83
CA ILE A 367 10.75 -27.24 -22.80
C ILE A 367 10.75 -28.66 -23.36
N ASP A 368 11.70 -28.97 -24.26
CA ASP A 368 11.81 -30.26 -24.92
C ASP A 368 12.46 -31.33 -24.02
N GLU A 369 13.21 -30.90 -22.99
CA GLU A 369 13.79 -31.78 -21.97
C GLU A 369 12.81 -32.19 -20.86
N ILE A 370 11.62 -31.58 -20.82
CA ILE A 370 10.59 -31.93 -19.83
C ILE A 370 10.05 -33.33 -20.14
N PRO A 371 10.02 -34.27 -19.17
CA PRO A 371 9.48 -35.61 -19.40
C PRO A 371 8.07 -35.56 -19.99
N LEU A 372 7.83 -36.36 -21.03
CA LEU A 372 6.58 -36.35 -21.79
C LEU A 372 5.30 -36.39 -20.92
N PRO A 373 5.19 -37.25 -19.88
CA PRO A 373 4.01 -37.26 -19.01
C PRO A 373 3.77 -35.95 -18.25
N GLU A 374 4.84 -35.25 -17.85
CA GLU A 374 4.74 -33.95 -17.17
C GLU A 374 4.37 -32.85 -18.18
N ARG A 375 4.94 -32.89 -19.40
CA ARG A 375 4.57 -31.96 -20.48
C ARG A 375 3.09 -32.08 -20.85
N GLU A 376 2.59 -33.29 -21.09
CA GLU A 376 1.18 -33.53 -21.41
C GLU A 376 0.24 -33.05 -20.30
N LYS A 377 0.64 -33.25 -19.03
CA LYS A 377 -0.11 -32.76 -17.87
C LYS A 377 -0.16 -31.23 -17.82
N LEU A 378 0.95 -30.55 -18.10
CA LEU A 378 1.00 -29.08 -18.19
C LEU A 378 0.08 -28.56 -19.30
N GLU A 379 0.19 -29.12 -20.51
CA GLU A 379 -0.61 -28.73 -21.67
C GLU A 379 -2.10 -28.93 -21.39
N LYS A 380 -2.49 -30.04 -20.75
CA LYS A 380 -3.89 -30.34 -20.42
C LYS A 380 -4.45 -29.48 -19.28
N THR A 381 -3.70 -29.27 -18.20
CA THR A 381 -4.27 -28.77 -16.94
C THR A 381 -3.89 -27.33 -16.60
N VAL A 382 -2.75 -26.84 -17.08
CA VAL A 382 -2.22 -25.50 -16.79
C VAL A 382 -2.44 -24.59 -17.99
N PHE A 383 -1.83 -24.92 -19.13
CA PHE A 383 -1.87 -24.11 -20.34
C PHE A 383 -3.16 -24.27 -21.13
N ARG A 384 -3.79 -25.45 -21.05
CA ARG A 384 -4.97 -25.85 -21.86
C ARG A 384 -4.74 -25.69 -23.37
N ALA A 385 -3.48 -25.84 -23.79
CA ALA A 385 -3.02 -25.81 -25.16
C ALA A 385 -1.60 -26.42 -25.22
N PRO A 386 -1.14 -26.91 -26.39
CA PRO A 386 0.24 -27.33 -26.58
C PRO A 386 1.24 -26.22 -26.26
N LEU A 387 2.39 -26.55 -25.65
CA LEU A 387 3.39 -25.54 -25.27
C LEU A 387 3.94 -24.78 -26.49
N ASP A 388 4.02 -25.44 -27.64
CA ASP A 388 4.45 -24.82 -28.90
C ASP A 388 3.48 -23.74 -29.39
N GLU A 389 2.18 -23.94 -29.18
CA GLU A 389 1.16 -22.93 -29.50
C GLU A 389 1.28 -21.71 -28.56
N ILE A 390 1.48 -21.97 -27.26
CA ILE A 390 1.73 -20.91 -26.27
C ILE A 390 3.00 -20.12 -26.65
N TRP A 391 4.05 -20.80 -27.12
CA TRP A 391 5.25 -20.14 -27.60
C TRP A 391 4.96 -19.24 -28.81
N GLN A 392 4.24 -19.72 -29.82
CA GLN A 392 3.92 -18.90 -31.00
C GLN A 392 3.11 -17.64 -30.63
N ALA A 393 2.12 -17.77 -29.75
CA ALA A 393 1.35 -16.63 -29.25
C ALA A 393 2.23 -15.64 -28.47
N THR A 394 3.09 -16.15 -27.58
CA THR A 394 4.02 -15.35 -26.77
C THR A 394 5.03 -14.61 -27.65
N ARG A 395 5.59 -15.30 -28.65
CA ARG A 395 6.48 -14.73 -29.67
C ARG A 395 5.79 -13.61 -30.45
N GLY A 396 4.56 -13.82 -30.90
CA GLY A 396 3.76 -12.81 -31.61
C GLY A 396 3.49 -11.55 -30.78
N TYR A 397 3.27 -11.71 -29.47
CA TYR A 397 3.15 -10.59 -28.53
C TYR A 397 4.46 -9.80 -28.42
N PHE A 398 5.58 -10.48 -28.18
CA PHE A 398 6.88 -9.81 -28.02
C PHE A 398 7.40 -9.16 -29.30
N LEU A 399 7.12 -9.71 -30.48
CA LEU A 399 7.47 -9.03 -31.74
C LEU A 399 6.89 -7.62 -31.88
N LYS A 400 5.77 -7.31 -31.21
CA LYS A 400 5.15 -5.98 -31.22
C LYS A 400 5.64 -5.09 -30.07
N ARG A 401 5.99 -5.68 -28.92
CA ARG A 401 6.31 -4.95 -27.68
C ARG A 401 7.81 -4.84 -27.42
N ASP A 402 8.53 -5.94 -27.51
CA ASP A 402 9.99 -6.03 -27.36
C ASP A 402 10.54 -7.17 -28.24
N PRO A 403 10.92 -6.88 -29.49
CA PRO A 403 11.46 -7.87 -30.42
C PRO A 403 12.71 -8.60 -29.91
N ASN A 404 13.41 -8.04 -28.91
CA ASN A 404 14.57 -8.68 -28.29
C ASN A 404 14.19 -9.98 -27.56
N GLN A 405 13.09 -9.98 -26.80
CA GLN A 405 12.61 -11.18 -26.09
C GLN A 405 12.26 -12.29 -27.08
N ALA A 406 11.59 -11.95 -28.19
CA ALA A 406 11.26 -12.91 -29.24
C ALA A 406 12.51 -13.53 -29.87
N ARG A 407 13.50 -12.70 -30.23
CA ARG A 407 14.78 -13.17 -30.80
C ARG A 407 15.53 -14.08 -29.83
N ARG A 408 15.62 -13.69 -28.56
CA ARG A 408 16.25 -14.52 -27.53
C ARG A 408 15.50 -15.83 -27.34
N GLY A 409 14.17 -15.83 -27.30
CA GLY A 409 13.41 -17.07 -27.16
C GLY A 409 13.54 -17.98 -28.39
N ASP A 410 13.76 -17.43 -29.58
CA ASP A 410 14.09 -18.23 -30.77
C ASP A 410 15.47 -18.92 -30.65
N GLN A 411 16.44 -18.29 -29.99
CA GLN A 411 17.84 -18.73 -29.92
C GLN A 411 18.23 -19.49 -28.63
N GLU A 412 17.62 -19.15 -27.50
CA GLU A 412 17.96 -19.62 -26.15
C GLU A 412 16.81 -20.49 -25.61
N PRO A 413 16.93 -21.83 -25.63
CA PRO A 413 15.85 -22.75 -25.21
C PRO A 413 15.35 -22.51 -23.78
N LYS A 414 16.26 -22.16 -22.87
CA LYS A 414 15.93 -21.84 -21.47
C LYS A 414 15.06 -20.59 -21.36
N HIS A 415 15.40 -19.56 -22.15
CA HIS A 415 14.64 -18.32 -22.15
C HIS A 415 13.26 -18.51 -22.79
N ARG A 416 13.17 -19.32 -23.86
CA ARG A 416 11.87 -19.74 -24.42
C ARG A 416 10.96 -20.36 -23.36
N MET A 417 11.50 -21.31 -22.59
CA MET A 417 10.78 -21.95 -21.49
C MET A 417 10.30 -20.93 -20.46
N ALA A 418 11.16 -19.99 -20.05
CA ALA A 418 10.77 -18.91 -19.14
C ALA A 418 9.62 -18.06 -19.70
N LEU A 419 9.69 -17.64 -20.96
CA LEU A 419 8.64 -16.83 -21.59
C LEU A 419 7.29 -17.59 -21.67
N VAL A 420 7.32 -18.88 -22.01
CA VAL A 420 6.12 -19.73 -22.02
C VAL A 420 5.53 -19.87 -20.61
N PHE A 421 6.35 -20.08 -19.58
CA PHE A 421 5.84 -20.19 -18.20
C PHE A 421 5.31 -18.85 -17.68
N ARG A 422 6.01 -17.76 -17.99
CA ARG A 422 5.58 -16.38 -17.67
C ARG A 422 4.28 -15.99 -18.34
N TRP A 423 3.95 -16.56 -19.51
CA TRP A 423 2.62 -16.41 -20.10
C TRP A 423 1.52 -16.86 -19.14
N TYR A 424 1.63 -18.05 -18.54
CA TYR A 424 0.64 -18.54 -17.58
C TYR A 424 0.56 -17.63 -16.35
N LEU A 425 1.72 -17.25 -15.79
CA LEU A 425 1.78 -16.39 -14.61
C LEU A 425 1.15 -15.01 -14.88
N GLY A 426 1.43 -14.41 -16.04
CA GLY A 426 0.87 -13.13 -16.44
C GLY A 426 -0.64 -13.19 -16.71
N GLN A 427 -1.10 -14.26 -17.37
CA GLN A 427 -2.51 -14.49 -17.69
C GLN A 427 -3.36 -14.83 -16.45
N ALA A 428 -2.78 -15.52 -15.46
CA ALA A 428 -3.44 -15.83 -14.19
C ALA A 428 -4.00 -14.59 -13.49
N ALA A 429 -3.26 -13.48 -13.50
CA ALA A 429 -3.73 -12.21 -12.96
C ALA A 429 -4.76 -11.52 -13.87
N HIS A 430 -4.72 -11.72 -15.20
CA HIS A 430 -5.74 -11.19 -16.11
C HIS A 430 -7.07 -11.92 -15.93
N TRP A 431 -7.08 -13.26 -15.93
CA TRP A 431 -8.28 -14.05 -15.71
C TRP A 431 -8.97 -13.70 -14.39
N ALA A 432 -8.19 -13.49 -13.32
CA ALA A 432 -8.72 -13.08 -12.03
C ALA A 432 -9.38 -11.69 -12.10
N LYS A 433 -8.69 -10.71 -12.71
CA LYS A 433 -9.20 -9.35 -12.84
C LYS A 433 -10.47 -9.28 -13.70
N ASP A 434 -10.49 -10.00 -14.83
CA ASP A 434 -11.56 -9.97 -15.81
C ASP A 434 -12.74 -10.90 -15.46
N GLY A 435 -12.58 -11.77 -14.44
CA GLY A 435 -13.65 -12.66 -13.99
C GLY A 435 -13.91 -13.84 -14.94
N ASP A 436 -12.87 -14.34 -15.63
CA ASP A 436 -13.01 -15.50 -16.51
C ASP A 436 -13.31 -16.77 -15.69
N SER A 437 -14.59 -17.10 -15.54
CA SER A 437 -15.05 -18.23 -14.72
C SER A 437 -14.47 -19.58 -15.18
N SER A 438 -14.11 -19.73 -16.45
CA SER A 438 -13.50 -20.95 -16.99
C SER A 438 -12.08 -21.18 -16.43
N ARG A 439 -11.45 -20.11 -15.92
CA ARG A 439 -10.09 -20.09 -15.38
C ARG A 439 -10.05 -19.79 -13.88
N LYS A 440 -11.16 -19.88 -13.14
CA LYS A 440 -11.22 -19.62 -11.67
C LYS A 440 -10.12 -20.33 -10.88
N ILE A 441 -9.88 -21.60 -11.20
CA ILE A 441 -8.85 -22.43 -10.53
C ILE A 441 -7.40 -21.98 -10.82
N ASP A 442 -7.23 -21.06 -11.77
CA ASP A 442 -5.95 -20.50 -12.22
C ASP A 442 -5.76 -19.05 -11.77
N TYR A 443 -6.69 -18.48 -11.00
CA TYR A 443 -6.62 -17.07 -10.60
C TYR A 443 -5.40 -16.80 -9.72
N GLN A 444 -4.59 -15.82 -10.14
CA GLN A 444 -3.61 -15.18 -9.29
C GLN A 444 -4.28 -13.98 -8.61
N VAL A 445 -4.44 -14.06 -7.29
CA VAL A 445 -4.98 -12.98 -6.47
C VAL A 445 -3.92 -12.58 -5.45
N TRP A 446 -3.31 -11.41 -5.62
CA TRP A 446 -2.32 -10.87 -4.68
C TRP A 446 -3.00 -10.54 -3.36
N CYS A 447 -2.63 -11.24 -2.29
CA CYS A 447 -3.32 -11.11 -1.02
C CYS A 447 -2.37 -11.48 0.11
N GLY A 448 -2.32 -10.67 1.17
CA GLY A 448 -1.59 -10.98 2.40
C GLY A 448 -2.51 -11.43 3.53
N PRO A 449 -1.95 -11.83 4.69
CA PRO A 449 -2.72 -12.31 5.83
C PRO A 449 -3.63 -11.24 6.44
N ALA A 450 -3.38 -9.96 6.12
CA ALA A 450 -4.27 -8.85 6.47
C ALA A 450 -5.72 -9.08 6.01
N MET A 451 -5.95 -9.72 4.86
CA MET A 451 -7.32 -10.03 4.42
C MET A 451 -8.03 -10.98 5.39
N GLY A 452 -7.33 -12.00 5.88
CA GLY A 452 -7.85 -12.93 6.88
C GLY A 452 -8.16 -12.25 8.21
N ALA A 453 -7.29 -11.35 8.67
CA ALA A 453 -7.52 -10.56 9.88
C ALA A 453 -8.73 -9.61 9.73
N PHE A 454 -8.90 -9.00 8.56
CA PHE A 454 -10.07 -8.18 8.24
C PHE A 454 -11.37 -9.01 8.26
N ASN A 455 -11.37 -10.20 7.65
CA ASN A 455 -12.56 -11.05 7.62
C ASN A 455 -12.91 -11.57 9.03
N GLU A 456 -11.92 -11.91 9.85
CA GLU A 456 -12.14 -12.27 11.26
C GLU A 456 -12.77 -11.12 12.04
N TRP A 457 -12.24 -9.90 11.86
CA TRP A 457 -12.77 -8.70 12.51
C TRP A 457 -14.19 -8.34 12.06
N THR A 458 -14.53 -8.60 10.80
CA THR A 458 -15.83 -8.23 10.21
C THR A 458 -16.88 -9.34 10.28
N ALA A 459 -16.51 -10.55 10.75
CA ALA A 459 -17.42 -11.68 10.86
C ALA A 459 -18.65 -11.36 11.73
N GLY A 460 -19.84 -11.75 11.24
CA GLY A 460 -21.13 -11.48 11.87
C GLY A 460 -21.63 -10.05 11.74
N SER A 461 -20.87 -9.16 11.09
CA SER A 461 -21.26 -7.76 10.86
C SER A 461 -21.77 -7.53 9.44
N PHE A 462 -22.29 -6.32 9.17
CA PHE A 462 -22.69 -5.94 7.81
C PHE A 462 -21.52 -5.93 6.81
N LEU A 463 -20.27 -5.76 7.26
CA LEU A 463 -19.08 -5.81 6.40
C LEU A 463 -18.65 -7.23 6.02
N GLU A 464 -19.23 -8.27 6.63
CA GLU A 464 -18.99 -9.66 6.21
C GLU A 464 -19.35 -9.84 4.73
N ALA A 465 -20.49 -9.27 4.30
CA ALA A 465 -20.94 -9.31 2.92
C ALA A 465 -20.10 -8.39 2.00
N PRO A 466 -19.52 -8.92 0.90
CA PRO A 466 -18.67 -8.14 0.00
C PRO A 466 -19.34 -6.88 -0.57
N CYS A 467 -20.64 -6.95 -0.86
CA CYS A 467 -21.41 -5.84 -1.43
C CYS A 467 -21.51 -4.62 -0.50
N ASN A 468 -21.28 -4.80 0.80
CA ASN A 468 -21.29 -3.73 1.79
C ASN A 468 -19.90 -3.14 2.04
N ARG A 469 -18.84 -3.71 1.44
CA ARG A 469 -17.46 -3.25 1.59
C ARG A 469 -17.19 -2.10 0.63
N THR A 470 -17.41 -0.87 1.07
CA THR A 470 -16.93 0.34 0.38
C THR A 470 -15.60 0.78 0.98
N VAL A 471 -14.66 1.29 0.19
CA VAL A 471 -13.34 1.72 0.68
C VAL A 471 -13.43 2.76 1.80
N VAL A 472 -14.39 3.70 1.72
CA VAL A 472 -14.57 4.75 2.73
C VAL A 472 -15.10 4.18 4.05
N THR A 473 -16.08 3.27 4.00
CA THR A 473 -16.61 2.61 5.20
C THR A 473 -15.54 1.78 5.90
N VAL A 474 -14.74 1.04 5.13
CA VAL A 474 -13.61 0.26 5.67
C VAL A 474 -12.59 1.17 6.34
N ALA A 475 -12.14 2.22 5.63
CA ALA A 475 -11.13 3.14 6.15
C ALA A 475 -11.58 3.85 7.43
N LEU A 476 -12.81 4.37 7.46
CA LEU A 476 -13.34 5.07 8.64
C LEU A 476 -13.56 4.14 9.82
N ASN A 477 -13.98 2.88 9.62
CA ASN A 477 -14.06 1.92 10.71
C ASN A 477 -12.67 1.59 11.30
N ILE A 478 -11.66 1.42 10.44
CA ILE A 478 -10.28 1.16 10.88
C ILE A 478 -9.78 2.33 11.73
N LEU A 479 -9.90 3.58 11.25
CA LEU A 479 -9.40 4.74 11.98
C LEU A 479 -10.22 5.05 13.24
N PHE A 480 -11.56 4.94 13.17
CA PHE A 480 -12.43 5.13 14.32
C PHE A 480 -12.10 4.15 15.43
N GLY A 481 -12.07 2.85 15.09
CA GLY A 481 -11.72 1.83 16.08
C GLY A 481 -10.29 2.00 16.60
N ALA A 482 -9.34 2.41 15.76
CA ALA A 482 -7.97 2.70 16.22
C ALA A 482 -7.95 3.83 17.27
N ALA A 483 -8.70 4.91 17.05
CA ALA A 483 -8.82 5.99 18.01
C ALA A 483 -9.45 5.52 19.34
N VAL A 484 -10.51 4.71 19.27
CA VAL A 484 -11.15 4.12 20.47
C VAL A 484 -10.16 3.25 21.26
N LEU A 485 -9.45 2.35 20.57
CA LEU A 485 -8.47 1.47 21.19
C LEU A 485 -7.29 2.23 21.79
N THR A 486 -6.83 3.30 21.15
CA THR A 486 -5.80 4.18 21.71
C THR A 486 -6.29 4.89 22.98
N ARG A 487 -7.55 5.36 23.02
CA ARG A 487 -8.13 5.93 24.24
C ARG A 487 -8.25 4.90 25.36
N ALA A 488 -8.63 3.67 25.04
CA ALA A 488 -8.66 2.58 26.01
C ALA A 488 -7.25 2.28 26.54
N ASN A 489 -6.24 2.26 25.68
CA ASN A 489 -4.84 2.08 26.09
C ASN A 489 -4.34 3.19 27.02
N PHE A 490 -4.74 4.46 26.82
CA PHE A 490 -4.41 5.51 27.78
C PHE A 490 -4.90 5.16 29.20
N LEU A 491 -6.14 4.67 29.33
CA LEU A 491 -6.69 4.27 30.62
C LEU A 491 -6.00 3.01 31.17
N SER A 492 -5.73 2.00 30.33
CA SER A 492 -5.01 0.78 30.72
C SER A 492 -3.62 1.10 31.27
N CYS A 493 -2.88 2.02 30.66
CA CYS A 493 -1.56 2.47 31.13
C CYS A 493 -1.62 3.21 32.48
N GLN A 494 -2.80 3.66 32.90
CA GLN A 494 -3.05 4.25 34.23
C GLN A 494 -3.54 3.21 35.26
N GLY A 495 -3.56 1.92 34.91
CA GLY A 495 -4.01 0.84 35.79
C GLY A 495 -5.53 0.68 35.85
N ILE A 496 -6.29 1.33 34.97
CA ILE A 496 -7.74 1.16 34.91
C ILE A 496 -8.07 -0.14 34.17
N PRO A 497 -8.80 -1.08 34.79
CA PRO A 497 -9.23 -2.30 34.13
C PRO A 497 -10.31 -1.98 33.09
N ILE A 498 -10.03 -2.28 31.82
CA ILE A 498 -11.00 -2.11 30.73
C ILE A 498 -11.70 -3.46 30.48
N PRO A 499 -13.04 -3.53 30.59
CA PRO A 499 -13.78 -4.75 30.27
C PRO A 499 -13.49 -5.19 28.82
N PRO A 500 -13.25 -6.49 28.55
CA PRO A 500 -12.97 -6.98 27.20
C PRO A 500 -14.04 -6.60 26.18
N GLU A 501 -15.31 -6.52 26.59
CA GLU A 501 -16.44 -6.13 25.74
C GLU A 501 -16.31 -4.69 25.24
N ALA A 502 -15.68 -3.80 26.01
CA ALA A 502 -15.44 -2.42 25.62
C ALA A 502 -14.29 -2.26 24.61
N LEU A 503 -13.44 -3.29 24.47
CA LEU A 503 -12.34 -3.35 23.50
C LEU A 503 -12.76 -4.03 22.18
N ARG A 504 -13.93 -4.67 22.16
CA ARG A 504 -14.46 -5.31 20.95
C ARG A 504 -14.99 -4.25 19.99
N MET A 505 -14.19 -3.93 18.97
CA MET A 505 -14.55 -2.96 17.94
C MET A 505 -15.33 -3.63 16.82
N GLU A 506 -16.64 -3.71 16.96
CA GLU A 506 -17.50 -4.18 15.88
C GLU A 506 -17.62 -3.10 14.78
N PRO A 507 -17.62 -3.48 13.48
CA PRO A 507 -17.87 -2.53 12.42
C PRO A 507 -19.20 -1.80 12.59
N LEU A 508 -19.17 -0.48 12.38
CA LEU A 508 -20.31 0.41 12.42
C LEU A 508 -20.60 0.97 11.02
N GLU A 509 -21.88 1.13 10.70
CA GLU A 509 -22.28 1.89 9.52
C GLU A 509 -21.77 3.34 9.59
N LEU A 510 -21.48 3.94 8.44
CA LEU A 510 -20.92 5.30 8.38
C LEU A 510 -21.80 6.34 9.09
N ALA A 511 -23.12 6.22 9.01
CA ALA A 511 -24.04 7.11 9.71
C ALA A 511 -23.79 7.06 11.22
N LYS A 512 -23.57 5.87 11.78
CA LYS A 512 -23.33 5.67 13.20
C LYS A 512 -21.96 6.18 13.64
N ILE A 513 -20.92 6.00 12.82
CA ILE A 513 -19.60 6.59 13.08
C ILE A 513 -19.71 8.12 13.18
N LYS A 514 -20.46 8.76 12.28
CA LYS A 514 -20.66 10.22 12.27
C LYS A 514 -21.34 10.76 13.53
N GLU A 515 -22.16 9.97 14.21
CA GLU A 515 -22.76 10.37 15.49
C GLU A 515 -21.72 10.49 16.62
N TYR A 516 -20.63 9.73 16.54
CA TYR A 516 -19.53 9.73 17.51
C TYR A 516 -18.40 10.71 17.15
N LEU A 517 -18.32 11.09 15.87
CA LEU A 517 -17.25 11.91 15.32
C LEU A 517 -17.51 13.37 15.38
#